data_AF-A0A357KU18-F1
#
_entry.id   AF-A0A357KU18-F1
#
_cell.length_a   1.000
_cell.length_b   1.000
_cell.length_c   1.000
_cell.angle_alpha   90.00
_cell.angle_beta   90.00
_cell.angle_gamma   90.00
#
_symmetry.space_group_name_H-M   'P 1'
#
loop_
_entity.id
_entity.type
_entity.pdbx_description
1 polymer ?
#
loop_
_entity_poly.entity_id
_entity_poly.type
_entity_poly.pdbx_seq_one_letter_code
_entity_poly.pdbx_strand_id
1 'polypeptide(L)'
;MAILVDASTKVICQGITGSFGAMHTEGCFHYGTRMVGGVTPGKGGTKDPNGLPIFDTVRSAVQATGATATMIFVPPPFAGDAILEAADAGVGVIVAITEGVPVQDMVRVRAQLDRMNDTRASGERITLVGPNCPGVITPGPKTGDGTGPRDRYTNAGCKIGIMPGYINRHISEARTGRSVGIVSRSGTLTYEAVWQTSNL
;
A
#
# COMPACT_ATOMS: atom_id res chain seq x y z
N MET A 1 5.62 9.51 14.09
CA MET A 1 4.47 8.70 14.57
C MET A 1 3.81 8.09 13.35
N ALA A 2 3.72 6.76 13.29
CA ALA A 2 3.03 6.02 12.23
C ALA A 2 1.65 5.58 12.75
N ILE A 3 0.64 5.45 11.86
CA ILE A 3 -0.72 5.00 12.23
C ILE A 3 -1.02 3.61 11.65
N LEU A 4 -1.06 3.49 10.33
CA LEU A 4 -1.45 2.24 9.65
C LEU A 4 -0.26 1.40 9.19
N VAL A 5 0.82 2.05 8.76
CA VAL A 5 1.99 1.39 8.16
C VAL A 5 3.27 2.04 8.62
N ASP A 6 4.34 1.27 8.71
CA ASP A 6 5.67 1.70 9.11
C ASP A 6 6.76 0.96 8.31
N ALA A 7 8.03 1.25 8.60
CA ALA A 7 9.18 0.64 7.92
C ALA A 7 9.26 -0.90 8.05
N SER A 8 8.61 -1.49 9.06
CA SER A 8 8.59 -2.94 9.28
C SER A 8 7.51 -3.65 8.46
N THR A 9 6.51 -2.90 7.99
CA THR A 9 5.33 -3.39 7.27
C THR A 9 5.75 -4.10 5.98
N LYS A 10 5.41 -5.39 5.88
CA LYS A 10 5.69 -6.22 4.70
C LYS A 10 4.54 -6.13 3.72
N VAL A 11 4.82 -5.67 2.50
CA VAL A 11 3.80 -5.32 1.51
C VAL A 11 3.88 -6.25 0.30
N ILE A 12 2.73 -6.74 -0.14
CA ILE A 12 2.58 -7.38 -1.47
C ILE A 12 1.78 -6.51 -2.43
N CYS A 13 1.93 -6.74 -3.73
CA CYS A 13 1.11 -6.12 -4.77
C CYS A 13 0.21 -7.15 -5.46
N GLN A 14 -1.11 -7.01 -5.33
CA GLN A 14 -2.06 -7.75 -6.14
C GLN A 14 -2.23 -7.07 -7.51
N GLY A 15 -2.01 -7.83 -8.59
CA GLY A 15 -1.89 -7.27 -9.94
C GLY A 15 -0.49 -6.78 -10.28
N ILE A 16 0.56 -7.30 -9.62
CA ILE A 16 1.97 -6.87 -9.80
C ILE A 16 2.46 -6.96 -11.25
N THR A 17 1.93 -7.87 -12.06
CA THR A 17 2.37 -8.04 -13.46
C THR A 17 1.61 -7.17 -14.47
N GLY A 18 0.60 -6.42 -14.03
CA GLY A 18 -0.05 -5.39 -14.85
C GLY A 18 0.81 -4.12 -14.88
N SER A 19 0.70 -3.31 -15.94
CA SER A 19 1.58 -2.15 -16.16
C SER A 19 1.62 -1.17 -14.98
N PHE A 20 0.46 -0.80 -14.43
CA PHE A 20 0.38 0.08 -13.24
C PHE A 20 0.88 -0.60 -11.97
N GLY A 21 0.55 -1.87 -11.76
CA GLY A 21 1.00 -2.64 -10.61
C GLY A 21 2.54 -2.79 -10.58
N ALA A 22 3.15 -3.05 -11.74
CA ALA A 22 4.59 -3.14 -11.89
C ALA A 22 5.27 -1.79 -11.60
N MET A 23 4.83 -0.72 -12.28
CA MET A 23 5.39 0.62 -12.12
C MET A 23 5.32 1.12 -10.66
N HIS A 24 4.19 0.94 -10.00
CA HIS A 24 4.04 1.42 -8.62
C HIS A 24 4.65 0.47 -7.59
N THR A 25 4.83 -0.82 -7.91
CA THR A 25 5.65 -1.72 -7.08
C THR A 25 7.10 -1.30 -7.10
N GLU A 26 7.66 -1.02 -8.28
CA GLU A 26 9.00 -0.45 -8.42
C GLU A 26 9.13 0.86 -7.64
N GLY A 27 8.20 1.79 -7.82
CA GLY A 27 8.22 3.06 -7.11
C GLY A 27 8.14 2.93 -5.57
N CYS A 28 7.36 1.99 -5.06
CA CYS A 28 7.33 1.70 -3.61
C CYS A 28 8.62 1.02 -3.14
N PHE A 29 9.18 0.11 -3.94
CA PHE A 29 10.44 -0.56 -3.64
C PHE A 29 11.62 0.42 -3.59
N HIS A 30 11.70 1.34 -4.56
CA HIS A 30 12.69 2.42 -4.59
C HIS A 30 12.47 3.48 -3.51
N TYR A 31 11.23 3.67 -3.06
CA TYR A 31 10.96 4.55 -1.93
C TYR A 31 11.60 4.03 -0.64
N GLY A 32 11.63 2.72 -0.43
CA GLY A 32 12.06 2.12 0.83
C GLY A 32 11.07 1.13 1.42
N THR A 33 9.88 1.01 0.83
CA THR A 33 8.86 0.07 1.29
C THR A 33 9.40 -1.35 1.24
N ARG A 34 9.15 -2.13 2.29
CA ARG A 34 9.48 -3.54 2.35
C ARG A 34 8.51 -4.36 1.48
N MET A 35 8.62 -4.19 0.17
CA MET A 35 7.93 -5.04 -0.80
C MET A 35 8.51 -6.46 -0.70
N VAL A 36 7.63 -7.45 -0.52
CA VAL A 36 8.04 -8.86 -0.31
C VAL A 36 7.55 -9.81 -1.39
N GLY A 37 6.72 -9.34 -2.33
CA GLY A 37 6.20 -10.15 -3.40
C GLY A 37 5.01 -9.50 -4.10
N GLY A 38 4.37 -10.27 -4.97
CA GLY A 38 3.09 -9.90 -5.54
C GLY A 38 2.28 -11.10 -5.99
N VAL A 39 1.04 -10.83 -6.40
CA VAL A 39 0.08 -11.86 -6.78
C VAL A 39 -0.39 -11.59 -8.21
N THR A 40 -0.34 -12.60 -9.04
CA THR A 40 -1.04 -12.66 -10.32
C THR A 40 -1.40 -14.12 -10.60
N PRO A 41 -2.69 -14.50 -10.56
CA PRO A 41 -3.12 -15.86 -10.86
C PRO A 41 -2.60 -16.33 -12.22
N GLY A 42 -2.02 -17.54 -12.26
CA GLY A 42 -1.42 -18.15 -13.44
C GLY A 42 0.02 -17.75 -13.71
N LYS A 43 0.64 -16.93 -12.85
CA LYS A 43 2.05 -16.50 -12.95
C LYS A 43 2.87 -16.83 -11.70
N GLY A 44 2.33 -17.63 -10.78
CA GLY A 44 3.07 -18.08 -9.60
C GLY A 44 4.38 -18.76 -9.94
N GLY A 45 5.39 -18.61 -9.07
CA GLY A 45 6.73 -19.17 -9.25
C GLY A 45 7.67 -18.32 -10.10
N THR A 46 7.17 -17.25 -10.71
CA THR A 46 7.99 -16.25 -11.43
C THR A 46 8.47 -15.14 -10.50
N LYS A 47 9.25 -14.20 -11.04
CA LYS A 47 9.71 -12.99 -10.34
C LYS A 47 9.43 -11.75 -11.17
N ASP A 48 9.19 -10.62 -10.49
CA ASP A 48 9.11 -9.31 -11.13
C ASP A 48 10.53 -8.78 -11.51
N PRO A 49 10.63 -7.64 -12.22
CA PRO A 49 11.92 -7.03 -12.56
C PRO A 49 12.79 -6.65 -11.36
N ASN A 50 12.20 -6.43 -10.18
CA ASN A 50 12.89 -6.14 -8.93
C ASN A 50 13.35 -7.41 -8.18
N GLY A 51 13.07 -8.60 -8.72
CA GLY A 51 13.40 -9.89 -8.12
C GLY A 51 12.41 -10.36 -7.04
N LEU A 52 11.26 -9.69 -6.90
CA LEU A 52 10.21 -10.04 -5.94
C LEU A 52 9.46 -11.29 -6.43
N PRO A 53 9.20 -12.28 -5.56
CA PRO A 53 8.47 -13.49 -5.93
C PRO A 53 7.01 -13.18 -6.28
N ILE A 54 6.52 -13.84 -7.32
CA ILE A 54 5.12 -13.77 -7.75
C ILE A 54 4.42 -15.08 -7.37
N PHE A 55 3.22 -14.94 -6.83
CA PHE A 55 2.39 -16.04 -6.34
C PHE A 55 1.04 -16.06 -7.08
N ASP A 56 0.40 -17.23 -7.10
CA ASP A 56 -0.94 -17.36 -7.69
C ASP A 56 -2.05 -16.85 -6.77
N THR A 57 -1.85 -16.93 -5.45
CA THR A 57 -2.85 -16.54 -4.45
C THR A 57 -2.25 -15.69 -3.34
N VAL A 58 -3.04 -14.81 -2.74
CA VAL A 58 -2.63 -13.98 -1.59
C VAL A 58 -2.26 -14.86 -0.40
N ARG A 59 -3.00 -15.95 -0.16
CA ARG A 59 -2.71 -16.92 0.91
C ARG A 59 -1.29 -17.48 0.79
N SER A 60 -0.89 -17.93 -0.39
CA SER A 60 0.46 -18.45 -0.61
C SER A 60 1.55 -17.38 -0.44
N ALA A 61 1.28 -16.14 -0.89
CA ALA A 61 2.19 -15.02 -0.70
C ALA A 61 2.37 -14.68 0.80
N VAL A 62 1.28 -14.62 1.57
CA VAL A 62 1.31 -14.35 3.01
C VAL A 62 2.06 -15.46 3.75
N GLN A 63 1.78 -16.74 3.45
CA GLN A 63 2.48 -17.87 4.08
C GLN A 63 4.00 -17.84 3.81
N ALA A 64 4.42 -17.53 2.59
CA ALA A 64 5.82 -17.53 2.21
C ALA A 64 6.59 -16.31 2.74
N THR A 65 5.94 -15.15 2.88
CA THR A 65 6.63 -13.87 3.12
C THR A 65 6.29 -13.22 4.47
N GLY A 66 5.17 -13.61 5.06
CA GLY A 66 4.59 -12.96 6.24
C GLY A 66 4.08 -11.54 5.94
N ALA A 67 3.58 -11.30 4.73
CA ALA A 67 3.00 -10.00 4.35
C ALA A 67 1.83 -9.61 5.27
N THR A 68 1.82 -8.36 5.72
CA THR A 68 0.79 -7.81 6.62
C THR A 68 -0.04 -6.70 5.97
N ALA A 69 0.40 -6.21 4.81
CA ALA A 69 -0.30 -5.23 4.01
C ALA A 69 -0.28 -5.58 2.52
N THR A 70 -1.24 -5.04 1.76
CA THR A 70 -1.30 -5.18 0.31
C THR A 70 -1.70 -3.87 -0.36
N MET A 71 -1.19 -3.65 -1.57
CA MET A 71 -1.82 -2.75 -2.54
C MET A 71 -2.49 -3.53 -3.66
N ILE A 72 -3.59 -2.99 -4.20
CA ILE A 72 -4.41 -3.63 -5.23
C ILE A 72 -4.46 -2.73 -6.46
N PHE A 73 -3.92 -3.25 -7.57
CA PHE A 73 -3.96 -2.67 -8.92
C PHE A 73 -4.75 -3.55 -9.90
N VAL A 74 -5.68 -4.34 -9.36
CA VAL A 74 -6.52 -5.27 -10.10
C VAL A 74 -7.66 -4.50 -10.79
N PRO A 75 -8.10 -4.86 -12.02
CA PRO A 75 -9.20 -4.18 -12.71
C PRO A 75 -10.51 -4.15 -11.91
N PRO A 76 -11.40 -3.17 -12.17
CA PRO A 76 -12.58 -2.93 -11.36
C PRO A 76 -13.49 -4.16 -11.13
N PRO A 77 -13.77 -5.01 -12.14
CA PRO A 77 -14.62 -6.19 -11.95
C PRO A 77 -14.08 -7.21 -10.94
N PHE A 78 -12.77 -7.21 -10.67
CA PHE A 78 -12.14 -8.20 -9.79
C PHE A 78 -11.62 -7.58 -8.49
N ALA A 79 -11.76 -6.25 -8.32
CA ALA A 79 -11.21 -5.53 -7.17
C ALA A 79 -11.89 -5.94 -5.85
N GLY A 80 -13.20 -6.21 -5.86
CA GLY A 80 -13.94 -6.67 -4.68
C GLY A 80 -13.42 -8.01 -4.16
N ASP A 81 -13.26 -8.98 -5.07
CA ASP A 81 -12.72 -10.31 -4.73
C ASP A 81 -11.27 -10.21 -4.25
N ALA A 82 -10.43 -9.39 -4.88
CA ALA A 82 -9.05 -9.14 -4.44
C ALA A 82 -8.95 -8.55 -3.02
N ILE A 83 -9.90 -7.69 -2.64
CA ILE A 83 -9.98 -7.15 -1.27
C ILE A 83 -10.34 -8.28 -0.29
N LEU A 84 -11.35 -9.09 -0.62
CA LEU A 84 -11.81 -10.16 0.25
C LEU A 84 -10.79 -11.30 0.35
N GLU A 85 -10.07 -11.62 -0.72
CA GLU A 85 -8.97 -12.60 -0.72
C GLU A 85 -7.85 -12.16 0.24
N ALA A 86 -7.48 -10.88 0.22
CA ALA A 86 -6.47 -10.36 1.15
C ALA A 86 -6.95 -10.40 2.60
N ALA A 87 -8.19 -10.02 2.86
CA ALA A 87 -8.77 -10.10 4.20
C ALA A 87 -8.80 -11.54 4.73
N ASP A 88 -9.21 -12.50 3.90
CA ASP A 88 -9.27 -13.93 4.21
C ASP A 88 -7.87 -14.54 4.42
N ALA A 89 -6.87 -14.05 3.69
CA ALA A 89 -5.46 -14.44 3.88
C ALA A 89 -4.83 -13.83 5.15
N GLY A 90 -5.55 -12.99 5.89
CA GLY A 90 -5.08 -12.39 7.15
C GLY A 90 -4.33 -11.07 6.99
N VAL A 91 -4.41 -10.41 5.84
CA VAL A 91 -3.81 -9.09 5.62
C VAL A 91 -4.58 -8.03 6.41
N GLY A 92 -3.87 -7.28 7.27
CA GLY A 92 -4.48 -6.28 8.16
C GLY A 92 -4.73 -4.93 7.49
N VAL A 93 -3.86 -4.52 6.55
CA VAL A 93 -4.00 -3.24 5.83
C VAL A 93 -4.12 -3.49 4.33
N ILE A 94 -5.28 -3.14 3.77
CA ILE A 94 -5.61 -3.36 2.37
C ILE A 94 -5.77 -1.99 1.70
N VAL A 95 -4.91 -1.68 0.73
CA VAL A 95 -4.93 -0.40 0.01
C VAL A 95 -5.42 -0.65 -1.41
N ALA A 96 -6.68 -0.34 -1.67
CA ALA A 96 -7.32 -0.49 -2.97
C ALA A 96 -7.17 0.80 -3.80
N ILE A 97 -6.36 0.74 -4.85
CA ILE A 97 -6.09 1.91 -5.71
C ILE A 97 -7.16 2.04 -6.80
N THR A 98 -7.61 0.92 -7.34
CA THR A 98 -8.54 0.82 -8.48
C THR A 98 -9.73 1.78 -8.40
N GLU A 99 -9.93 2.57 -9.45
CA GLU A 99 -11.10 3.43 -9.63
C GLU A 99 -12.20 2.70 -10.43
N GLY A 100 -13.46 3.14 -10.29
CA GLY A 100 -14.57 2.61 -11.10
C GLY A 100 -15.12 1.26 -10.63
N VAL A 101 -14.77 0.82 -9.42
CA VAL A 101 -15.38 -0.37 -8.81
C VAL A 101 -16.88 -0.12 -8.58
N PRO A 102 -17.78 -1.01 -9.02
CA PRO A 102 -19.21 -0.85 -8.80
C PRO A 102 -19.54 -0.67 -7.31
N VAL A 103 -20.39 0.31 -7.01
CA VAL A 103 -20.80 0.61 -5.62
C VAL A 103 -21.45 -0.61 -4.96
N GLN A 104 -22.23 -1.39 -5.72
CA GLN A 104 -22.88 -2.59 -5.21
C GLN A 104 -21.87 -3.64 -4.72
N ASP A 105 -20.75 -3.79 -5.42
CA ASP A 105 -19.68 -4.70 -5.00
C ASP A 105 -19.01 -4.18 -3.73
N MET A 106 -18.76 -2.86 -3.65
CA MET A 106 -18.19 -2.26 -2.45
C MET A 106 -19.10 -2.31 -1.22
N VAL A 107 -20.42 -2.25 -1.39
CA VAL A 107 -21.37 -2.48 -0.28
C VAL A 107 -21.24 -3.89 0.27
N ARG A 108 -21.13 -4.90 -0.60
CA ARG A 108 -20.93 -6.31 -0.19
C ARG A 108 -19.58 -6.52 0.49
N VAL A 109 -18.52 -5.98 -0.09
CA VAL A 109 -17.16 -6.02 0.48
C VAL A 109 -17.16 -5.39 1.86
N ARG A 110 -17.72 -4.19 2.01
CA ARG A 110 -17.76 -3.48 3.29
C ARG A 110 -18.51 -4.28 4.35
N ALA A 111 -19.68 -4.80 4.03
CA ALA A 111 -20.47 -5.62 4.95
C ALA A 111 -19.72 -6.89 5.39
N GLN A 112 -18.96 -7.51 4.49
CA GLN A 112 -18.13 -8.67 4.83
C GLN A 112 -16.95 -8.31 5.74
N LEU A 113 -16.24 -7.20 5.45
CA LEU A 113 -15.14 -6.74 6.29
C LEU A 113 -15.62 -6.34 7.70
N ASP A 114 -16.79 -5.71 7.82
CA ASP A 114 -17.38 -5.39 9.11
C ASP A 114 -17.65 -6.68 9.91
N ARG A 115 -18.30 -7.68 9.31
CA ARG A 115 -18.51 -9.00 9.94
C ARG A 115 -17.21 -9.68 10.38
N MET A 116 -16.17 -9.63 9.54
CA MET A 116 -14.86 -10.18 9.88
C MET A 116 -14.18 -9.44 11.03
N ASN A 117 -14.51 -8.17 11.23
CA ASN A 117 -13.97 -7.33 12.29
C ASN A 117 -14.76 -7.40 13.60
N ASP A 118 -16.01 -7.89 13.59
CA ASP A 118 -16.84 -8.02 14.80
C ASP A 118 -16.20 -8.92 15.87
N THR A 119 -15.41 -9.91 15.45
CA THR A 119 -14.71 -10.84 16.35
C THR A 119 -13.24 -10.49 16.59
N ARG A 120 -12.72 -9.45 15.94
CA ARG A 120 -11.31 -9.05 16.03
C ARG A 120 -11.08 -8.02 17.13
N ALA A 121 -9.97 -8.17 17.85
CA ALA A 121 -9.52 -7.13 18.76
C ALA A 121 -9.24 -5.82 17.99
N SER A 122 -9.36 -4.67 18.67
CA SER A 122 -9.21 -3.34 18.03
C SER A 122 -7.91 -3.21 17.21
N GLY A 123 -6.79 -3.73 17.73
CA GLY A 123 -5.47 -3.70 17.06
C GLY A 123 -5.27 -4.72 15.93
N GLU A 124 -6.24 -5.61 15.69
CA GLU A 124 -6.17 -6.68 14.69
C GLU A 124 -7.18 -6.48 13.56
N ARG A 125 -7.91 -5.36 13.59
CA ARG A 125 -8.95 -5.04 12.60
C ARG A 125 -8.36 -4.90 11.22
N ILE A 126 -9.06 -5.46 10.25
CA ILE A 126 -8.79 -5.27 8.83
C ILE A 126 -9.20 -3.84 8.48
N THR A 127 -8.25 -3.07 7.96
CA THR A 127 -8.43 -1.70 7.50
C THR A 127 -8.34 -1.66 5.99
N LEU A 128 -9.46 -1.31 5.35
CA LEU A 128 -9.50 -1.00 3.92
C LEU A 128 -9.32 0.51 3.71
N VAL A 129 -8.33 0.89 2.91
CA VAL A 129 -8.16 2.25 2.39
C VAL A 129 -8.51 2.24 0.91
N GLY A 130 -9.50 3.04 0.53
CA GLY A 130 -10.07 3.07 -0.82
C GLY A 130 -11.41 2.33 -0.93
N PRO A 131 -11.81 1.86 -2.13
CA PRO A 131 -11.10 1.98 -3.41
C PRO A 131 -11.01 3.43 -3.91
N ASN A 132 -10.46 3.65 -5.10
CA ASN A 132 -10.27 4.98 -5.68
C ASN A 132 -9.50 5.91 -4.73
N CYS A 133 -8.28 5.53 -4.37
CA CYS A 133 -7.43 6.32 -3.49
C CYS A 133 -5.98 6.31 -3.97
N PRO A 134 -5.17 7.34 -3.62
CA PRO A 134 -3.77 7.35 -3.98
C PRO A 134 -2.90 6.46 -3.06
N GLY A 135 -3.48 5.98 -1.96
CA GLY A 135 -2.87 5.07 -1.00
C GLY A 135 -2.51 5.69 0.35
N VAL A 136 -1.48 5.15 1.01
CA VAL A 136 -1.02 5.56 2.35
C VAL A 136 0.50 5.73 2.34
N ILE A 137 1.01 6.71 3.08
CA ILE A 137 2.44 6.93 3.23
C ILE A 137 2.78 7.34 4.66
N THR A 138 3.78 6.67 5.23
CA THR A 138 4.50 7.08 6.43
C THR A 138 5.88 7.54 5.98
N PRO A 139 6.19 8.85 6.06
CA PRO A 139 7.49 9.37 5.69
C PRO A 139 8.60 8.81 6.58
N GLY A 140 9.77 8.52 6.01
CA GLY A 140 11.00 8.24 6.76
C GLY A 140 12.08 9.28 6.43
N PRO A 141 13.12 9.43 7.26
CA PRO A 141 14.25 10.30 6.96
C PRO A 141 14.81 10.02 5.57
N LYS A 142 15.10 11.06 4.78
CA LYS A 142 15.72 10.89 3.47
C LYS A 142 17.13 10.30 3.62
N THR A 143 17.38 9.17 2.96
CA THR A 143 18.68 8.47 2.95
C THR A 143 19.27 8.29 1.55
N GLY A 144 18.51 8.60 0.51
CA GLY A 144 18.90 8.49 -0.90
C GLY A 144 17.91 9.22 -1.81
N ASP A 145 18.10 9.12 -3.12
CA ASP A 145 17.26 9.84 -4.09
C ASP A 145 16.09 8.99 -4.63
N GLY A 146 16.04 7.70 -4.31
CA GLY A 146 14.96 6.81 -4.76
C GLY A 146 15.06 6.46 -6.24
N THR A 147 16.27 6.52 -6.80
CA THR A 147 16.53 6.27 -8.22
C THR A 147 16.69 4.78 -8.53
N GLY A 148 16.82 3.94 -7.50
CA GLY A 148 16.96 2.50 -7.68
C GLY A 148 17.02 1.71 -6.36
N PRO A 149 17.18 0.39 -6.42
CA PRO A 149 17.14 -0.48 -5.25
C PRO A 149 18.33 -0.32 -4.31
N ARG A 150 19.45 0.23 -4.80
CA ARG A 150 20.67 0.55 -4.02
C ARG A 150 20.70 2.00 -3.51
N ASP A 151 19.83 2.85 -4.04
CA ASP A 151 19.69 4.26 -3.70
C ASP A 151 18.23 4.53 -3.34
N ARG A 152 17.79 3.94 -2.23
CA ARG A 152 16.41 4.06 -1.78
C ARG A 152 16.17 5.41 -1.15
N TYR A 153 14.98 5.98 -1.39
CA TYR A 153 14.62 7.30 -0.86
C TYR A 153 14.73 7.35 0.68
N THR A 154 14.25 6.30 1.36
CA THR A 154 14.40 6.13 2.81
C THR A 154 14.61 4.66 3.18
N ASN A 155 15.23 4.42 4.34
CA ASN A 155 15.31 3.09 4.96
C ASN A 155 14.37 2.94 6.18
N ALA A 156 13.59 3.97 6.50
CA ALA A 156 12.75 4.00 7.70
C ALA A 156 11.35 4.60 7.45
N GLY A 157 10.83 4.43 6.23
CA GLY A 157 9.47 4.83 5.85
C GLY A 157 8.74 3.73 5.09
N CYS A 158 7.47 3.98 4.77
CA CYS A 158 6.64 3.06 4.01
C CYS A 158 5.65 3.82 3.14
N LYS A 159 5.65 3.53 1.84
CA LYS A 159 4.71 4.05 0.85
C LYS A 159 3.97 2.88 0.22
N ILE A 160 2.64 2.94 0.25
CA ILE A 160 1.76 1.98 -0.41
C ILE A 160 0.83 2.77 -1.33
N GLY A 161 0.94 2.57 -2.64
CA GLY A 161 0.13 3.26 -3.66
C GLY A 161 0.93 4.24 -4.53
N ILE A 162 0.26 5.28 -5.03
CA ILE A 162 0.72 6.09 -6.17
C ILE A 162 1.19 7.51 -5.80
N MET A 163 1.14 7.88 -4.52
CA MET A 163 1.56 9.22 -4.07
C MET A 163 3.05 9.51 -4.34
N PRO A 164 3.44 10.73 -4.73
CA PRO A 164 4.85 11.09 -4.86
C PRO A 164 5.54 11.06 -3.49
N GLY A 165 6.60 10.26 -3.34
CA GLY A 165 7.28 10.10 -2.06
C GLY A 165 8.04 11.35 -1.60
N TYR A 166 8.61 12.11 -2.53
CA TYR A 166 9.51 13.24 -2.24
C TYR A 166 8.83 14.46 -1.62
N ILE A 167 7.50 14.58 -1.74
CA ILE A 167 6.75 15.68 -1.10
C ILE A 167 6.45 15.39 0.37
N ASN A 168 6.59 14.13 0.80
CA ASN A 168 6.26 13.67 2.14
C ASN A 168 7.49 13.75 3.05
N ARG A 169 7.48 14.74 3.96
CA ARG A 169 8.64 15.04 4.80
C ARG A 169 8.56 14.35 6.16
N HIS A 170 9.67 13.75 6.60
CA HIS A 170 9.77 13.20 7.96
C HIS A 170 10.00 14.31 8.99
N ILE A 171 9.55 14.09 10.24
CA ILE A 171 9.65 15.09 11.32
C ILE A 171 11.08 15.57 11.59
N SER A 172 12.10 14.71 11.39
CA SER A 172 13.51 15.08 11.54
C SER A 172 14.00 16.10 10.51
N GLU A 173 13.26 16.28 9.42
CA GLU A 173 13.58 17.22 8.34
C GLU A 173 12.64 18.44 8.37
N ALA A 174 11.59 18.41 9.19
CA ALA A 174 10.63 19.50 9.30
C ALA A 174 11.22 20.68 10.07
N ARG A 175 11.18 21.89 9.49
CA ARG A 175 11.69 23.12 10.10
C ARG A 175 11.04 23.44 11.44
N THR A 176 9.75 23.15 11.55
CA THR A 176 8.95 23.38 12.75
C THR A 176 9.16 22.32 13.83
N GLY A 177 9.80 21.19 13.51
CA GLY A 177 9.91 20.03 14.40
C GLY A 177 8.57 19.37 14.74
N ARG A 178 7.50 19.67 13.99
CA ARG A 178 6.15 19.14 14.21
C ARG A 178 5.77 18.14 13.12
N SER A 179 4.89 17.19 13.47
CA SER A 179 4.27 16.27 12.52
C SER A 179 2.81 16.63 12.28
N VAL A 180 2.36 16.59 11.03
CA VAL A 180 0.97 16.80 10.63
C VAL A 180 0.44 15.52 9.97
N GLY A 181 -0.69 15.01 10.47
CA GLY A 181 -1.42 13.90 9.82
C GLY A 181 -2.43 14.44 8.82
N ILE A 182 -2.52 13.84 7.64
CA ILE A 182 -3.44 14.26 6.58
C ILE A 182 -4.31 13.07 6.16
N VAL A 183 -5.61 13.27 6.15
CA VAL A 183 -6.61 12.34 5.63
C VAL A 183 -7.46 13.11 4.62
N SER A 184 -7.62 12.55 3.42
CA SER A 184 -8.33 13.20 2.32
C SER A 184 -8.94 12.16 1.40
N ARG A 185 -10.03 12.55 0.73
CA ARG A 185 -10.71 11.73 -0.29
C ARG A 185 -10.16 11.97 -1.70
N SER A 186 -9.42 13.04 -1.93
CA SER A 186 -8.89 13.43 -3.25
C SER A 186 -7.40 13.15 -3.36
N GLY A 187 -6.95 12.60 -4.48
CA GLY A 187 -5.54 12.32 -4.75
C GLY A 187 -4.69 13.59 -4.77
N THR A 188 -4.78 14.38 -5.84
CA THR A 188 -3.91 15.54 -6.05
C THR A 188 -4.08 16.65 -5.02
N LEU A 189 -5.28 16.83 -4.45
CA LEU A 189 -5.47 17.77 -3.35
C LEU A 189 -4.75 17.33 -2.07
N THR A 190 -4.58 16.02 -1.85
CA THR A 190 -3.71 15.53 -0.78
C THR A 190 -2.28 15.96 -1.02
N TYR A 191 -1.82 15.95 -2.27
CA TYR A 191 -0.43 16.30 -2.61
C TYR A 191 -0.19 17.77 -2.35
N GLU A 192 -1.15 18.63 -2.72
CA GLU A 192 -1.11 20.06 -2.42
C GLU A 192 -1.04 20.32 -0.91
N ALA A 193 -1.93 19.70 -0.13
CA ALA A 193 -1.94 19.86 1.33
C ALA A 193 -0.62 19.36 1.97
N VAL A 194 -0.11 18.20 1.53
CA VAL A 194 1.18 17.66 1.97
C VAL A 194 2.33 18.61 1.61
N TRP A 195 2.34 19.14 0.40
CA TRP A 195 3.37 20.07 -0.05
C TRP A 195 3.37 21.36 0.77
N GLN A 196 2.20 21.97 0.95
CA GLN A 196 2.06 23.18 1.76
C GLN A 196 2.54 22.94 3.19
N THR A 197 1.99 21.91 3.86
CA THR A 197 2.33 21.60 5.26
C THR A 197 3.78 21.18 5.45
N SER A 198 4.41 20.57 4.45
CA SER A 198 5.84 20.22 4.49
C SER A 198 6.74 21.44 4.32
N ASN A 199 6.28 22.52 3.68
CA ASN A 199 7.08 23.72 3.40
C ASN A 199 6.81 24.91 4.33
N LEU A 200 5.96 24.74 5.34
CA LEU A 200 5.78 25.69 6.44
C LEU A 200 7.04 25.83 7.32
#